data_AF-A0A942IIH7-F1
#
_entry.id   AF-A0A942IIH7-F1
#
_cell.length_a   1.000
_cell.length_b   1.000
_cell.length_c   1.000
_cell.angle_alpha   90.00
_cell.angle_beta   90.00
_cell.angle_gamma   90.00
#
_symmetry.space_group_name_H-M   'P 1'
#
loop_
_entity.id
_entity.type
_entity.pdbx_description
1 polymer ?
#
loop_
_entity_poly.entity_id
_entity_poly.type
_entity_poly.pdbx_seq_one_letter_code
_entity_poly.pdbx_strand_id
1 'polypeptide(L)' 'MSEVTTERVRCAACRFACPDESASSKIWTAFQCGNDKSEYHRCLLNITPNGDKQSRITWTGCELGERRRCL' A
#
# COMPACT_ATOMS: atom_id res chain seq x y z
N MET A 1 1.00 27.41 -13.23
CA MET A 1 1.46 26.12 -12.69
C MET A 1 0.21 25.31 -12.45
N SER A 2 -0.09 24.37 -13.36
CA SER A 2 -1.32 23.57 -13.31
C SER A 2 -1.26 22.63 -12.11
N GLU A 3 -2.14 22.85 -11.14
CA GLU A 3 -2.39 21.95 -10.02
C GLU A 3 -2.94 20.64 -10.58
N VAL A 4 -2.05 19.69 -10.86
CA VAL A 4 -2.44 18.30 -11.10
C VAL A 4 -2.84 17.78 -9.72
N THR A 5 -4.14 17.79 -9.43
CA THR A 5 -4.67 17.00 -8.31
C THR A 5 -4.57 15.54 -8.73
N THR A 6 -3.37 14.97 -8.61
CA THR A 6 -3.13 13.56 -8.84
C THR A 6 -3.97 12.82 -7.80
N GLU A 7 -5.11 12.25 -8.20
CA GLU A 7 -5.97 11.50 -7.29
C GLU A 7 -5.16 10.35 -6.68
N ARG A 8 -4.70 10.53 -5.44
CA ARG A 8 -3.95 9.49 -4.73
C ARG A 8 -4.86 8.31 -4.49
N VAL A 9 -4.57 7.18 -5.12
CA VAL A 9 -5.32 5.95 -4.92
C VAL A 9 -4.88 5.34 -3.59
N ARG A 10 -5.83 5.20 -2.66
CA ARG A 10 -5.57 4.56 -1.36
C ARG A 10 -4.94 3.19 -1.55
N CYS A 11 -3.89 2.90 -0.78
CA CYS A 11 -3.17 1.63 -0.86
C CYS A 11 -4.11 0.42 -0.68
N ALA A 12 -5.12 0.53 0.18
CA ALA A 12 -6.13 -0.52 0.39
C ALA A 12 -6.95 -0.85 -0.88
N ALA A 13 -7.10 0.11 -1.79
CA ALA A 13 -7.79 -0.06 -3.08
C ALA A 13 -6.80 -0.27 -4.25
N CYS A 14 -5.50 -0.25 -3.99
CA CYS A 14 -4.47 -0.35 -5.01
C CYS A 14 -4.25 -1.81 -5.42
N ARG A 15 -4.11 -2.07 -6.73
CA ARG A 15 -3.78 -3.40 -7.28
C ARG A 15 -2.37 -3.86 -6.92
N PHE A 16 -1.47 -2.91 -6.66
CA PHE A 16 -0.08 -3.19 -6.31
C PHE A 16 0.11 -3.50 -4.83
N ALA A 17 -0.89 -3.27 -3.99
CA ALA A 17 -0.84 -3.70 -2.60
C ALA A 17 -1.04 -5.22 -2.54
N CYS A 18 0.02 -5.96 -2.24
CA CYS A 18 0.02 -7.42 -2.20
C CYS A 18 0.50 -7.94 -0.83
N PRO A 19 0.11 -9.16 -0.44
CA PRO A 19 0.67 -9.80 0.75
C PRO A 19 2.18 -9.97 0.63
N ASP A 20 2.88 -9.75 1.74
CA ASP A 20 4.30 -10.11 1.90
C ASP A 20 4.41 -11.31 2.84
N GLU A 21 4.55 -12.50 2.28
CA GLU A 21 4.65 -13.74 3.06
C GLU A 21 5.91 -13.77 3.93
N SER A 22 6.99 -13.11 3.50
CA SER A 22 8.27 -13.09 4.24
C SER A 22 8.20 -12.24 5.51
N ALA A 23 7.42 -11.16 5.48
CA ALA A 23 7.16 -10.30 6.63
C ALA A 23 5.93 -10.71 7.45
N SER A 24 5.13 -11.64 6.93
CA SER A 24 3.91 -12.12 7.59
C SER A 24 4.22 -13.04 8.77
N SER A 25 3.24 -13.17 9.67
CA SER A 25 3.29 -14.08 10.81
C SER A 25 1.99 -14.89 10.90
N LYS A 26 1.96 -15.93 11.74
CA LYS A 26 0.80 -16.84 11.86
C LYS A 26 -0.54 -16.13 12.11
N ILE A 27 -0.51 -14.97 12.79
CA ILE A 27 -1.72 -14.23 13.19
C ILE A 27 -1.90 -12.90 12.44
N TRP A 28 -0.99 -12.57 11.52
CA TRP A 28 -0.99 -11.27 10.87
C TRP A 28 -0.36 -11.33 9.48
N THR A 29 -1.12 -10.90 8.47
CA THR A 29 -0.66 -10.76 7.09
C THR A 29 -0.08 -9.38 6.87
N ALA A 30 1.20 -9.32 6.53
CA ALA A 30 1.86 -8.12 6.07
C ALA A 30 1.39 -7.79 4.65
N PHE A 31 1.17 -6.52 4.34
CA PHE A 31 0.94 -6.06 2.98
C PHE A 31 2.04 -5.11 2.57
N GLN A 32 2.61 -5.27 1.38
CA GLN A 32 3.63 -4.39 0.83
C GLN A 32 3.19 -3.74 -0.48
N CYS A 33 3.86 -2.65 -0.87
CA CYS A 33 3.71 -2.08 -2.20
C CYS A 33 4.59 -2.83 -3.22
N GLY A 34 3.95 -3.52 -4.16
CA GLY A 34 4.63 -4.21 -5.26
C GLY A 34 4.95 -3.32 -6.47
N ASN A 35 4.61 -2.02 -6.46
CA ASN A 35 4.89 -1.13 -7.59
C ASN A 35 6.35 -0.67 -7.54
N ASP A 36 7.18 -1.11 -8.50
CA ASP A 36 8.60 -0.79 -8.64
C ASP A 36 8.87 0.69 -8.93
N LYS A 37 7.89 1.39 -9.50
CA LYS A 37 7.97 2.83 -9.78
C LYS A 37 7.55 3.69 -8.59
N SER A 38 6.91 3.11 -7.58
CA SER A 38 6.46 3.86 -6.40
C SER A 38 7.62 4.15 -5.46
N GLU A 39 7.65 5.35 -4.90
CA GLU A 39 8.53 5.70 -3.77
C GLU A 39 8.37 4.77 -2.56
N TYR A 40 7.25 4.06 -2.48
CA TYR A 40 6.93 3.12 -1.41
C TYR A 40 7.21 1.66 -1.79
N HIS A 41 7.93 1.39 -2.88
CA HIS A 41 8.25 0.02 -3.30
C HIS A 41 8.84 -0.79 -2.14
N ARG A 42 8.23 -1.94 -1.83
CA ARG A 42 8.57 -2.84 -0.69
C ARG A 42 8.31 -2.27 0.71
N CYS A 43 7.70 -1.10 0.84
CA CYS A 43 7.25 -0.62 2.14
C CYS A 43 6.03 -1.42 2.62
N LEU A 44 5.99 -1.70 3.93
CA LEU A 44 4.83 -2.29 4.59
C LEU A 44 3.71 -1.26 4.75
N LEU A 45 2.52 -1.61 4.29
CA LEU A 45 1.36 -0.73 4.14
C LEU A 45 0.37 -0.81 5.32
N ASN A 46 0.56 -1.78 6.20
CA ASN A 46 -0.26 -2.00 7.40
C ASN A 46 0.59 -1.97 8.67
N ILE A 47 1.48 -0.99 8.77
CA ILE A 47 2.24 -0.66 9.98
C ILE A 47 2.12 0.83 10.31
N THR A 48 2.29 1.19 11.59
CA THR A 48 2.42 2.59 12.04
C THR A 48 3.83 3.14 11.74
N PRO A 49 4.05 4.46 11.81
CA PRO A 49 5.40 5.04 11.74
C PRO A 49 6.36 4.51 12.82
N ASN A 50 5.82 4.01 13.94
CA ASN A 50 6.59 3.40 15.02
C ASN A 50 6.87 1.90 14.80
N GLY A 51 6.32 1.31 13.73
CA GLY A 51 6.47 -0.11 13.40
C GLY A 51 5.39 -1.04 13.98
N ASP A 52 4.34 -0.49 14.60
CA ASP A 52 3.25 -1.31 15.15
C ASP A 52 2.39 -1.90 14.04
N LYS A 53 2.02 -3.17 14.18
CA LYS A 53 1.22 -3.91 13.19
C LYS A 53 -0.24 -3.45 13.21
N GLN A 54 -0.80 -3.18 12.04
CA GLN A 54 -2.21 -2.85 11.84
C GLN A 54 -2.92 -4.01 11.15
N SER A 55 -4.16 -4.31 11.54
CA SER A 55 -4.95 -5.39 10.94
C SER A 55 -5.40 -5.09 9.50
N ARG A 56 -5.31 -3.83 9.07
CA ARG A 56 -5.70 -3.36 7.73
C ARG A 56 -4.65 -2.39 7.19
N ILE A 57 -4.61 -2.24 5.87
CA ILE A 57 -3.81 -1.22 5.21
C ILE A 57 -4.36 0.17 5.59
N THR A 58 -3.53 0.98 6.23
CA THR A 58 -3.87 2.34 6.70
C THR A 58 -3.26 3.45 5.85
N TRP A 59 -2.34 3.10 4.94
CA TRP A 59 -1.64 4.07 4.12
C TRP A 59 -2.57 4.80 3.17
N THR A 60 -2.40 6.12 3.10
CA THR A 60 -3.28 7.04 2.37
C THR A 60 -3.25 6.85 0.85
N GLY A 61 -2.23 6.18 0.32
CA GLY A 61 -2.04 6.00 -1.11
C GLY A 61 -0.86 6.78 -1.68
N CYS A 62 -0.58 6.54 -2.96
CA CYS A 62 0.42 7.28 -3.73
C CYS A 62 -0.15 7.68 -5.09
N GLU A 63 0.59 8.55 -5.79
CA GLU A 63 0.23 9.08 -7.12
C GLU A 63 0.34 8.02 -8.23
N LEU A 64 1.10 6.97 -7.98
CA LEU A 64 1.32 5.84 -8.88
C LEU A 64 0.42 4.64 -8.53
N GLY A 65 -0.59 4.86 -7.69
CA GLY A 65 -1.55 3.82 -7.33
C GLY A 65 -2.55 3.57 -8.45
N GLU A 66 -2.88 2.30 -8.71
CA GLU A 66 -3.90 1.89 -9.67
C GLU A 66 -5.02 1.17 -8.94
N ARG A 67 -6.29 1.59 -9.12
CA ARG A 67 -7.43 0.92 -8.48
C ARG A 67 -7.53 -0.54 -8.92
N ARG A 68 -7.82 -1.45 -7.98
CA ARG A 68 -8.23 -2.82 -8.31
C ARG A 68 -9.50 -2.73 -9.16
N ARG A 69 -9.50 -3.38 -10.33
CA ARG A 69 -10.74 -3.59 -11.07
C ARG A 69 -11.55 -4.60 -10.27
N CYS A 70 -12.71 -4.20 -9.77
CA CYS A 70 -13.74 -5.16 -9.39
C CYS A 70 -14.25 -5.76 -10.70
N LEU A 71 -13.99 -7.06 -10.91
CA LEU A 71 -14.74 -7.87 -11.88
C LEU A 71 -16.00 -8.39 -11.22
#